data_AF-A0A108UDB7-F1
#
_entry.id   AF-A0A108UDB7-F1
#
_cell.length_a   1.000
_cell.length_b   1.000
_cell.length_c   1.000
_cell.angle_alpha   90.00
_cell.angle_beta   90.00
_cell.angle_gamma   90.00
#
_symmetry.space_group_name_H-M   'P 1'
#
loop_
_entity.id
_entity.type
_entity.pdbx_description
1 polymer ?
#
loop_
_entity_poly.entity_id
_entity_poly.type
_entity_poly.pdbx_seq_one_letter_code
_entity_poly.pdbx_strand_id
1 'polypeptide(L)' 'MRKSLALGFGLAAALVATVALARPPGPDEIGEFYFYFDANGNEVGHAQLSCSGVYTESGVRTANYSAGHMICPPPRD' A
#
# COMPACT_ATOMS: atom_id res chain seq x y z
N MET A 1 -40.13 -15.33 8.85
CA MET A 1 -39.13 -14.37 9.39
C MET A 1 -37.71 -14.96 9.62
N ARG A 2 -37.48 -16.28 9.62
CA ARG A 2 -36.13 -16.86 9.90
C ARG A 2 -35.13 -16.83 8.73
N LYS A 3 -35.60 -16.61 7.48
CA LYS A 3 -34.74 -16.58 6.29
C LYS A 3 -34.07 -15.22 6.03
N SER A 4 -34.65 -14.14 6.54
CA SER A 4 -34.15 -12.77 6.34
C SER A 4 -32.85 -12.48 7.11
N LEU A 5 -32.67 -13.13 8.27
CA LEU A 5 -31.46 -12.99 9.09
C LEU A 5 -30.22 -13.65 8.43
N ALA A 6 -30.40 -14.79 7.77
CA ALA A 6 -29.31 -15.50 7.11
C ALA A 6 -28.67 -14.71 5.96
N LEU A 7 -29.48 -13.95 5.19
CA LEU A 7 -28.96 -13.08 4.14
C LEU A 7 -28.24 -11.84 4.69
N GLY A 8 -28.72 -11.26 5.79
CA GLY A 8 -28.09 -10.09 6.41
C GLY A 8 -26.68 -10.35 6.92
N PHE A 9 -26.46 -11.50 7.55
CA PHE A 9 -25.11 -11.89 8.03
C PHE A 9 -24.17 -12.28 6.88
N GLY A 10 -24.67 -12.94 5.82
CA GLY A 10 -23.85 -13.30 4.66
C GLY A 10 -23.32 -12.07 3.89
N LEU A 11 -24.15 -11.03 3.72
CA LEU A 11 -23.75 -9.81 3.03
C LEU A 11 -22.74 -8.98 3.83
N ALA A 12 -22.90 -8.92 5.16
CA ALA A 12 -21.97 -8.24 6.05
C ALA A 12 -20.57 -8.89 6.03
N ALA A 13 -20.49 -10.23 6.02
CA ALA A 13 -19.22 -10.94 5.94
C ALA A 13 -18.49 -10.70 4.59
N ALA A 14 -19.22 -10.62 3.48
CA ALA A 14 -18.64 -10.34 2.17
C ALA A 14 -18.08 -8.91 2.06
N LEU A 15 -18.73 -7.92 2.67
CA LEU A 15 -18.26 -6.52 2.66
C LEU A 15 -17.01 -6.30 3.54
N VAL A 16 -16.84 -7.05 4.62
CA VAL A 16 -15.61 -6.96 5.44
C VAL A 16 -14.41 -7.60 4.73
N ALA A 17 -14.64 -8.67 3.97
CA ALA A 17 -13.59 -9.35 3.23
C ALA A 17 -12.96 -8.50 2.10
N THR A 18 -13.71 -7.57 1.49
CA THR A 18 -13.21 -6.73 0.40
C THR A 18 -12.27 -5.61 0.87
N VAL A 19 -12.44 -5.12 2.10
CA VAL A 19 -11.61 -4.01 2.64
C VAL A 19 -10.17 -4.47 2.93
N ALA A 20 -9.95 -5.75 3.24
CA ALA A 20 -8.62 -6.29 3.54
C ALA A 20 -7.68 -6.39 2.32
N LEU A 21 -8.21 -6.33 1.09
CA LEU A 21 -7.43 -6.55 -0.13
C LEU A 21 -6.88 -5.27 -0.78
N ALA A 22 -7.33 -4.08 -0.36
CA ALA A 22 -6.94 -2.83 -0.98
C ALA A 22 -5.82 -2.10 -0.21
N ARG A 23 -4.72 -2.81 0.11
CA ARG A 23 -3.55 -2.12 0.67
C ARG A 23 -2.91 -1.27 -0.44
N PRO A 24 -2.65 0.04 -0.21
CA PRO A 24 -2.07 0.88 -1.25
C PRO A 24 -0.69 0.36 -1.70
N PRO A 25 -0.33 0.54 -2.98
CA PRO A 25 0.94 0.08 -3.54
C PRO A 25 2.16 0.59 -2.78
N GLY A 26 3.29 -0.08 -2.92
CA GLY A 26 4.58 0.33 -2.35
C GLY A 26 5.68 -0.60 -2.81
N PRO A 27 6.92 -0.39 -2.35
CA PRO A 27 8.08 -0.91 -3.05
C PRO A 27 8.19 -2.42 -2.91
N ASP A 28 8.26 -3.08 -4.06
CA ASP A 28 8.45 -4.53 -4.21
C ASP A 28 9.73 -4.88 -4.99
N GLU A 29 10.34 -3.91 -5.68
CA GLU A 29 11.63 -4.05 -6.35
C GLU A 29 12.76 -3.23 -5.70
N ILE A 30 13.99 -3.75 -5.79
CA ILE A 30 15.20 -3.06 -5.28
C ILE A 30 15.32 -1.71 -5.99
N GLY A 31 15.45 -0.62 -5.22
CA GLY A 31 15.58 0.72 -5.79
C GLY A 31 14.26 1.48 -5.82
N GLU A 32 13.12 0.83 -5.61
CA GLU A 32 11.83 1.53 -5.65
C GLU A 32 11.60 2.43 -4.44
N PHE A 33 10.93 3.55 -4.69
CA PHE A 33 10.45 4.46 -3.66
C PHE A 33 9.10 5.07 -4.02
N TYR A 34 8.33 5.39 -2.99
CA TYR A 34 6.98 5.89 -3.04
C TYR A 34 6.82 7.10 -2.11
N PHE A 35 6.13 8.12 -2.57
CA PHE A 35 5.64 9.23 -1.77
C PHE A 35 4.11 9.22 -1.79
N TYR A 36 3.48 9.23 -0.62
CA TYR A 36 2.03 9.17 -0.45
C TYR A 36 1.48 10.53 -0.06
N PHE A 37 0.39 10.94 -0.70
CA PHE A 37 -0.19 12.27 -0.54
C PHE A 37 -1.61 12.21 0.04
N ASP A 38 -2.00 13.26 0.75
CA ASP A 38 -3.39 13.52 1.12
C ASP A 38 -4.21 14.06 -0.07
N ALA A 39 -5.48 14.40 0.18
CA ALA A 39 -6.36 14.96 -0.84
C ALA A 39 -6.00 16.39 -1.27
N ASN A 40 -5.19 17.10 -0.47
CA ASN A 40 -4.72 18.46 -0.75
C ASN A 40 -3.35 18.46 -1.47
N GLY A 41 -2.74 17.30 -1.67
CA GLY A 41 -1.41 17.15 -2.28
C GLY A 41 -0.23 17.24 -1.31
N ASN A 42 -0.46 17.21 0.01
CA ASN A 42 0.62 17.19 1.00
C ASN A 42 1.13 15.76 1.20
N GLU A 43 2.45 15.59 1.33
CA GLU A 43 3.04 14.29 1.69
C GLU A 43 2.62 13.89 3.11
N VAL A 44 2.10 12.67 3.26
CA VAL A 44 1.68 12.09 4.55
C VAL A 44 2.40 10.78 4.87
N GLY A 45 3.23 10.29 3.96
CA GLY A 45 4.06 9.12 4.16
C GLY A 45 4.95 8.84 2.97
N HIS A 46 5.89 7.92 3.17
CA HIS A 46 6.77 7.42 2.13
C HIS A 46 7.19 5.99 2.45
N ALA A 47 7.59 5.26 1.41
CA ALA A 47 8.19 3.94 1.54
C ALA A 47 9.29 3.78 0.50
N GLN A 48 10.38 3.10 0.83
CA GLN A 48 11.43 2.74 -0.13
C GLN A 48 12.03 1.37 0.17
N LEU A 49 12.50 0.71 -0.89
CA LEU A 49 13.41 -0.42 -0.81
C LEU A 49 14.76 0.03 -1.36
N SER A 50 15.76 0.19 -0.48
CA SER A 50 17.07 0.71 -0.86
C SER A 50 17.76 -0.21 -1.89
N CYS A 51 18.79 0.32 -2.56
CA CYS A 51 19.66 -0.49 -3.42
C CYS A 51 20.40 -1.63 -2.68
N SER A 52 20.45 -1.58 -1.35
CA SER A 52 20.98 -2.65 -0.50
C SER A 52 19.89 -3.60 0.03
N GLY A 53 18.65 -3.47 -0.43
CA GLY A 53 17.52 -4.31 -0.01
C GLY A 53 16.96 -3.97 1.37
N VAL A 54 17.21 -2.77 1.89
CA VAL A 54 16.67 -2.31 3.16
C VAL A 54 15.33 -1.62 2.92
N TYR A 55 14.26 -2.22 3.44
CA TYR A 55 12.94 -1.61 3.43
C TYR A 55 12.81 -0.55 4.54
N THR A 56 12.32 0.63 4.19
CA THR A 56 11.96 1.68 5.15
C THR A 56 10.61 2.28 4.78
N GLU A 57 9.75 2.50 5.76
CA GLU A 57 8.42 3.08 5.59
C GLU A 57 8.13 4.04 6.76
N SER A 58 7.47 5.15 6.46
CA SER A 58 7.00 6.12 7.45
C SER A 58 5.66 6.72 7.03
N GLY A 59 4.86 7.10 8.03
CA GLY A 59 3.58 7.78 7.81
C GLY A 59 2.47 6.83 7.34
N VAL A 60 1.57 7.35 6.50
CA VAL A 60 0.36 6.65 6.04
C VAL A 60 0.42 6.42 4.53
N ARG A 61 0.18 5.17 4.11
CA ARG A 61 0.03 4.84 2.69
C ARG A 61 -1.36 5.25 2.21
N THR A 62 -1.41 5.91 1.07
CA THR A 62 -2.67 6.35 0.45
C THR A 62 -2.72 5.88 -1.00
N ALA A 63 -3.92 5.87 -1.59
CA ALA A 63 -4.07 5.56 -3.01
C ALA A 63 -3.57 6.70 -3.93
N ASN A 64 -3.28 7.88 -3.38
CA ASN A 64 -2.70 9.00 -4.10
C ASN A 64 -1.19 9.02 -3.86
N TYR A 65 -0.42 8.51 -4.82
CA TYR A 65 1.03 8.36 -4.65
C TYR A 65 1.80 8.70 -5.91
N SER A 66 3.07 9.05 -5.71
CA SER A 66 4.10 9.06 -6.74
C SER A 66 5.05 7.91 -6.49
N ALA A 67 5.53 7.27 -7.54
CA ALA A 67 6.49 6.18 -7.48
C ALA A 67 7.68 6.48 -8.40
N GLY A 68 8.85 5.98 -8.02
CA GLY A 68 10.07 6.11 -8.80
C GLY A 68 11.08 5.01 -8.46
N HIS A 69 12.19 5.03 -9.19
CA HIS A 69 13.24 4.04 -9.07
C HIS A 69 14.61 4.72 -8.94
N MET A 70 15.37 4.33 -7.92
CA MET A 70 16.74 4.79 -7.68
C MET A 70 17.68 4.18 -8.72
N ILE A 71 18.71 4.93 -9.13
CA ILE A 71 19.79 4.35 -9.92
C ILE A 71 20.69 3.55 -8.97
N CYS A 72 20.47 2.24 -8.93
CA CYS A 72 21.28 1.35 -8.12
C CYS A 72 22.59 0.99 -8.83
N PRO A 73 23.76 1.25 -8.22
CA PRO A 73 25.02 0.80 -8.78
C PRO A 73 25.05 -0.73 -8.81
N PRO A 74 25.73 -1.34 -9.79
CA PRO A 74 25.91 -2.78 -9.80
C PRO A 74 26.65 -3.21 -8.52
N PRO A 75 26.44 -4.46 -8.06
CA PRO A 75 27.23 -5.04 -6.98
C PRO A 75 28.72 -4.81 -7.23
N ARG A 76 29.43 -4.38 -6.19
CA ARG A 76 30.89 -4.23 -6.22
C ARG A 76 31.45 -5.50 -5.60
N ASP A 77 31.74 -6.47 -6.46
CA ASP A 77 32.39 -7.73 -6.11
C ASP A 77 33.79 -7.51 -5.53
#